data_AF-A0A9X2KK80-F1
#
_entry.id   AF-A0A9X2KK80-F1
#
_cell.length_a   1.000
_cell.length_b   1.000
_cell.length_c   1.000
_cell.angle_alpha   90.00
_cell.angle_beta   90.00
_cell.angle_gamma   90.00
#
_symmetry.space_group_name_H-M   'P 1'
#
loop_
_entity.id
_entity.type
_entity.pdbx_description
1 polymer ?
#
loop_
_entity_poly.entity_id
_entity_poly.type
_entity_poly.pdbx_seq_one_letter_code
_entity_poly.pdbx_strand_id
1 'polypeptide(L)'
;SQCNVRPCETRYSTTDPSAGECGQILETLKGQPPSNCKLQINTSKLDQRPLYELPALTAHEAVPGHHHQIALQQELETSKFRRHLASFTAFTEGWGLYSEYLGIEMGLYDTPEKQMGRLSYEMWRACRLVVDTGIHSKGWTKEQAVKFMLDNTALSAANIDAEVNRYISWPGQALGYKLGELKIRELRKHAETALRPKFDLKGFHDAVVGQGAVPLDILDVQIESWIASEKAKG
;
A
#
# COMPACT_ATOMS: atom_id res chain seq x y z
N SER A 1 1.80 -19.43 2.74
CA SER A 1 2.41 -19.01 1.45
C SER A 1 3.88 -18.64 1.64
N GLN A 2 4.73 -18.68 0.58
CA GLN A 2 6.09 -18.14 0.59
C GLN A 2 6.19 -16.98 -0.43
N CYS A 3 6.82 -15.87 -0.08
CA CYS A 3 7.08 -14.75 -0.99
C CYS A 3 8.47 -14.89 -1.63
N ASN A 4 8.52 -15.03 -2.96
CA ASN A 4 9.79 -15.13 -3.68
C ASN A 4 10.22 -13.76 -4.22
N VAL A 5 11.44 -13.31 -3.91
CA VAL A 5 12.01 -12.06 -4.44
C VAL A 5 12.75 -12.34 -5.75
N ARG A 6 12.45 -11.59 -6.82
CA ARG A 6 13.12 -11.74 -8.13
C ARG A 6 13.41 -10.38 -8.78
N PRO A 7 14.47 -10.24 -9.59
CA PRO A 7 14.63 -9.08 -10.45
C PRO A 7 13.55 -9.05 -11.54
N CYS A 8 13.13 -7.86 -12.00
CA CYS A 8 12.32 -7.78 -13.23
C CYS A 8 13.12 -8.33 -14.43
N GLU A 9 12.44 -8.98 -15.37
CA GLU A 9 13.08 -9.45 -16.61
C GLU A 9 13.48 -8.27 -17.51
N THR A 10 14.74 -8.27 -17.94
CA THR A 10 15.39 -7.18 -18.71
C THR A 10 14.77 -6.89 -20.08
N ARG A 11 13.93 -7.79 -20.61
CA ARG A 11 13.34 -7.68 -21.95
C ARG A 11 12.33 -6.51 -22.08
N TYR A 12 11.86 -5.95 -20.96
CA TYR A 12 11.02 -4.75 -20.90
C TYR A 12 11.81 -3.47 -20.54
N SER A 13 13.13 -3.57 -20.29
CA SER A 13 13.88 -2.50 -19.60
C SER A 13 14.65 -1.52 -20.50
N THR A 14 14.84 -1.81 -21.79
CA THR A 14 15.78 -1.05 -22.63
C THR A 14 15.16 -0.35 -23.84
N THR A 15 13.89 -0.64 -24.19
CA THR A 15 13.23 -0.05 -25.38
C THR A 15 11.92 0.65 -25.07
N ASP A 16 11.47 0.64 -23.82
CA ASP A 16 10.24 1.27 -23.39
C ASP A 16 10.58 2.40 -22.39
N PRO A 17 10.21 3.66 -22.64
CA PRO A 17 10.32 4.73 -21.64
C PRO A 17 9.59 4.40 -20.33
N SER A 18 8.59 3.51 -20.36
CA SER A 18 7.93 2.92 -19.19
C SER A 18 8.86 1.97 -18.41
N ALA A 19 10.02 1.58 -18.91
CA ALA A 19 11.02 0.78 -18.19
C ALA A 19 11.57 1.46 -16.92
N GLY A 20 11.40 2.78 -16.79
CA GLY A 20 11.61 3.50 -15.53
C GLY A 20 10.68 2.99 -14.41
N GLU A 21 9.54 2.39 -14.77
CA GLU A 21 8.45 1.93 -13.90
C GLU A 21 8.69 0.59 -13.23
N CYS A 22 9.63 -0.25 -13.71
CA CYS A 22 9.87 -1.51 -13.00
C CYS A 22 10.29 -1.23 -11.54
N GLY A 23 10.74 0.00 -11.25
CA GLY A 23 10.91 0.52 -9.91
C GLY A 23 9.67 1.19 -9.33
N GLN A 24 8.61 0.43 -9.06
CA GLN A 24 7.82 0.54 -7.84
C GLN A 24 6.56 -0.32 -7.85
N ILE A 25 6.03 -0.76 -8.99
CA ILE A 25 4.83 -1.60 -9.01
C ILE A 25 4.91 -2.58 -10.18
N LEU A 26 5.05 -3.86 -9.87
CA LEU A 26 4.51 -4.91 -10.72
C LEU A 26 3.71 -5.85 -9.81
N GLU A 27 2.44 -5.50 -9.60
CA GLU A 27 1.42 -6.41 -9.05
C GLU A 27 1.34 -7.65 -9.94
N THR A 28 2.25 -8.61 -9.76
CA THR A 28 1.98 -9.99 -10.20
C THR A 28 1.16 -10.70 -9.13
N LEU A 29 0.11 -10.03 -8.64
CA LEU A 29 -0.78 -10.53 -7.59
C LEU A 29 -2.18 -10.86 -8.13
N LYS A 30 -2.52 -10.39 -9.34
CA LYS A 30 -3.82 -10.65 -9.96
C LYS A 30 -3.84 -11.99 -10.69
N GLY A 31 -4.43 -12.99 -10.05
CA GLY A 31 -4.83 -14.26 -10.68
C GLY A 31 -3.80 -15.39 -10.65
N GLN A 32 -2.65 -15.23 -9.99
CA GLN A 32 -1.72 -16.34 -9.78
C GLN A 32 -2.04 -17.10 -8.48
N PRO A 33 -1.85 -18.44 -8.45
CA PRO A 33 -2.01 -19.21 -7.23
C PRO A 33 -1.02 -18.72 -6.14
N PRO A 34 -1.33 -18.89 -4.84
CA PRO A 34 -0.49 -18.40 -3.73
C PRO A 34 0.98 -18.85 -3.80
N SER A 35 1.25 -19.98 -4.46
CA SER A 35 2.59 -20.54 -4.69
C SER A 35 3.45 -19.76 -5.69
N ASN A 36 2.88 -18.81 -6.44
CA ASN A 36 3.58 -18.05 -7.48
C ASN A 36 3.64 -16.53 -7.23
N CYS A 37 3.21 -16.05 -6.06
CA CYS A 37 3.39 -14.64 -5.69
C CYS A 37 4.87 -14.26 -5.61
N LYS A 38 5.25 -13.20 -6.31
CA LYS A 38 6.64 -12.72 -6.42
C LYS A 38 6.72 -11.23 -6.10
N LEU A 39 7.65 -10.84 -5.24
CA LEU A 39 8.11 -9.47 -5.14
C LEU A 39 9.13 -9.24 -6.27
N GLN A 40 8.80 -8.37 -7.21
CA GLN A 40 9.73 -7.97 -8.27
C GLN A 40 10.43 -6.68 -7.90
N ILE A 41 11.76 -6.66 -8.01
CA ILE A 41 12.59 -5.47 -7.76
C ILE A 41 13.28 -5.08 -9.05
N ASN A 42 13.22 -3.81 -9.43
CA ASN A 42 14.01 -3.30 -10.53
C ASN A 42 15.46 -3.14 -10.16
N THR A 43 16.31 -3.80 -10.92
CA THR A 43 17.76 -3.72 -10.78
C THR A 43 18.41 -2.91 -11.91
N SER A 44 17.63 -2.25 -12.77
CA SER A 44 18.15 -1.26 -13.73
C SER A 44 18.43 0.06 -13.04
N LYS A 45 19.51 0.76 -13.44
CA LYS A 45 19.92 2.08 -12.92
C LYS A 45 19.99 2.11 -11.37
N LEU A 46 20.73 1.16 -10.79
CA LEU A 46 20.87 1.02 -9.32
C LEU A 46 21.41 2.27 -8.63
N ASP A 47 22.22 3.05 -9.33
CA ASP A 47 22.74 4.35 -8.89
C ASP A 47 21.63 5.39 -8.63
N GLN A 48 20.45 5.18 -9.22
CA GLN A 48 19.26 6.03 -9.07
C GLN A 48 18.23 5.42 -8.10
N ARG A 49 18.57 4.31 -7.42
CA ARG A 49 17.67 3.55 -6.55
C ARG A 49 18.19 3.53 -5.13
N PRO A 50 17.72 4.43 -4.26
CA PRO A 50 18.20 4.46 -2.89
C PRO A 50 17.81 3.19 -2.12
N LEU A 51 18.80 2.50 -1.56
CA LEU A 51 18.57 1.29 -0.75
C LEU A 51 17.76 1.57 0.52
N TYR A 52 17.75 2.83 0.98
CA TYR A 52 17.06 3.22 2.19
C TYR A 52 15.53 3.20 2.07
N GLU A 53 14.97 3.13 0.85
CA GLU A 53 13.52 2.98 0.63
C GLU A 53 13.07 1.51 0.64
N LEU A 54 14.02 0.56 0.52
CA LEU A 54 13.72 -0.86 0.42
C LEU A 54 12.97 -1.44 1.62
N PRO A 55 13.25 -1.07 2.89
CA PRO A 55 12.50 -1.63 4.01
C PRO A 55 11.00 -1.30 3.95
N ALA A 56 10.66 -0.04 3.61
CA ALA A 56 9.27 0.39 3.45
C ALA A 56 8.61 -0.32 2.27
N LEU A 57 9.29 -0.36 1.11
CA LEU A 57 8.80 -1.10 -0.06
C LEU A 57 8.56 -2.59 0.23
N THR A 58 9.47 -3.22 0.97
CA THR A 58 9.35 -4.65 1.31
C THR A 58 8.17 -4.90 2.24
N ALA A 59 7.96 -4.04 3.24
CA ALA A 59 6.80 -4.12 4.12
C ALA A 59 5.49 -3.92 3.36
N HIS A 60 5.47 -3.03 2.36
CA HIS A 60 4.31 -2.73 1.52
C HIS A 60 3.93 -3.90 0.60
N GLU A 61 4.89 -4.45 -0.12
CA GLU A 61 4.62 -5.41 -1.20
C GLU A 61 4.58 -6.87 -0.71
N ALA A 62 5.42 -7.20 0.27
CA ALA A 62 5.60 -8.56 0.73
C ALA A 62 4.90 -8.81 2.07
N VAL A 63 5.67 -8.96 3.14
CA VAL A 63 5.16 -9.24 4.48
C VAL A 63 5.49 -8.05 5.37
N PRO A 64 4.50 -7.45 6.05
CA PRO A 64 3.11 -7.91 6.22
C PRO A 64 2.10 -7.37 5.19
N GLY A 65 2.53 -6.67 4.14
CA GLY A 65 1.67 -5.98 3.17
C GLY A 65 0.95 -6.89 2.15
N HIS A 66 1.02 -6.52 0.87
CA HIS A 66 0.16 -7.08 -0.18
C HIS A 66 0.23 -8.60 -0.29
N HIS A 67 1.43 -9.19 -0.32
CA HIS A 67 1.56 -10.64 -0.41
C HIS A 67 0.80 -11.34 0.71
N HIS A 68 0.96 -10.86 1.95
CA HIS A 68 0.31 -11.47 3.10
C HIS A 68 -1.22 -11.33 3.02
N GLN A 69 -1.71 -10.12 2.77
CA GLN A 69 -3.15 -9.83 2.66
C GLN A 69 -3.82 -10.63 1.56
N ILE A 70 -3.23 -10.66 0.36
CA ILE A 70 -3.82 -11.32 -0.81
C ILE A 70 -3.72 -12.84 -0.67
N ALA A 71 -2.63 -13.38 -0.11
CA ALA A 71 -2.52 -14.81 0.16
C ALA A 71 -3.64 -15.28 1.11
N LEU A 72 -3.87 -14.56 2.22
CA LEU A 72 -4.96 -14.86 3.14
C LEU A 72 -6.33 -14.79 2.45
N GLN A 73 -6.57 -13.76 1.64
CA GLN A 73 -7.82 -13.64 0.87
C GLN A 73 -8.05 -14.83 -0.07
N GLN A 74 -7.01 -15.34 -0.72
CA GLN A 74 -7.11 -16.49 -1.63
C GLN A 74 -7.33 -17.83 -0.91
N GLU A 75 -6.90 -17.93 0.34
CA GLU A 75 -7.07 -19.11 1.21
C GLU A 75 -8.49 -19.18 1.86
N LEU A 76 -9.31 -18.14 1.72
CA LEU A 76 -10.67 -18.12 2.30
C LEU A 76 -11.61 -19.16 1.67
N GLU A 77 -12.38 -19.86 2.50
CA GLU A 77 -13.47 -20.74 2.08
C GLU A 77 -14.72 -19.93 1.69
N THR A 78 -14.61 -19.13 0.62
CA THR A 78 -15.67 -18.26 0.08
C THR A 78 -15.74 -18.35 -1.45
N SER A 79 -16.64 -17.55 -2.05
CA SER A 79 -16.85 -17.53 -3.49
C SER A 79 -15.56 -17.22 -4.25
N LYS A 80 -15.36 -17.84 -5.42
CA LYS A 80 -14.19 -17.56 -6.27
C LYS A 80 -14.11 -16.09 -6.67
N PHE A 81 -15.26 -15.42 -6.80
CA PHE A 81 -15.33 -13.98 -7.03
C PHE A 81 -14.65 -13.19 -5.89
N ARG A 82 -15.03 -13.44 -4.62
CA ARG A 82 -14.42 -12.83 -3.44
C ARG A 82 -12.91 -13.09 -3.35
N ARG A 83 -12.47 -14.30 -3.72
CA ARG A 83 -11.05 -14.68 -3.64
C ARG A 83 -10.16 -14.10 -4.73
N HIS A 84 -10.66 -14.00 -5.95
CA HIS A 84 -9.81 -13.77 -7.13
C HIS A 84 -10.18 -12.54 -7.95
N LEU A 85 -11.39 -12.00 -7.80
CA LEU A 85 -11.89 -10.90 -8.63
C LEU A 85 -12.25 -9.65 -7.82
N ALA A 86 -12.74 -9.80 -6.60
CA ALA A 86 -13.05 -8.69 -5.72
C ALA A 86 -11.75 -7.98 -5.29
N SER A 87 -11.61 -6.73 -5.70
CA SER A 87 -10.48 -5.87 -5.36
C SER A 87 -11.00 -4.48 -5.05
N PHE A 88 -10.56 -3.93 -3.91
CA PHE A 88 -10.94 -2.61 -3.44
C PHE A 88 -9.67 -1.82 -3.19
N THR A 89 -9.31 -0.90 -4.11
CA THR A 89 -8.05 -0.15 -4.07
C THR A 89 -7.79 0.47 -2.70
N ALA A 90 -8.80 1.10 -2.09
CA ALA A 90 -8.63 1.74 -0.80
C ALA A 90 -8.28 0.75 0.32
N PHE A 91 -8.86 -0.45 0.31
CA PHE A 91 -8.51 -1.49 1.28
C PHE A 91 -7.11 -2.04 1.02
N THR A 92 -6.84 -2.48 -0.22
CA THR A 92 -5.59 -3.17 -0.58
C THR A 92 -4.38 -2.24 -0.41
N GLU A 93 -4.46 -1.03 -0.95
CA GLU A 93 -3.40 -0.03 -0.85
C GLU A 93 -3.30 0.58 0.55
N GLY A 94 -4.44 0.74 1.23
CA GLY A 94 -4.48 1.17 2.61
C GLY A 94 -3.79 0.19 3.55
N TRP A 95 -3.97 -1.12 3.34
CA TRP A 95 -3.26 -2.16 4.08
C TRP A 95 -1.75 -2.14 3.79
N GLY A 96 -1.34 -1.94 2.54
CA GLY A 96 0.07 -1.79 2.16
C GLY A 96 0.74 -0.64 2.92
N LEU A 97 0.12 0.56 2.90
CA LEU A 97 0.62 1.71 3.67
C LEU A 97 0.55 1.51 5.18
N TYR A 98 -0.49 0.85 5.69
CA TYR A 98 -0.58 0.52 7.12
C TYR A 98 0.53 -0.45 7.54
N SER A 99 0.94 -1.34 6.64
CA SER A 99 2.07 -2.26 6.85
C SER A 99 3.41 -1.53 6.89
N GLU A 100 3.59 -0.47 6.08
CA GLU A 100 4.76 0.41 6.20
C GLU A 100 4.79 1.11 7.56
N TYR A 101 3.64 1.59 8.05
CA TYR A 101 3.51 2.16 9.39
C TYR A 101 3.84 1.12 10.49
N LEU A 102 3.33 -0.11 10.37
CA LEU A 102 3.63 -1.21 11.29
C LEU A 102 5.14 -1.53 11.34
N GLY A 103 5.86 -1.29 10.23
CA GLY A 103 7.31 -1.38 10.17
C GLY A 103 8.04 -0.56 11.25
N ILE A 104 7.44 0.52 11.75
CA ILE A 104 7.98 1.32 12.88
C ILE A 104 7.96 0.47 14.15
N GLU A 105 6.82 -0.14 14.45
CA GLU A 105 6.61 -0.97 15.64
C GLU A 105 7.42 -2.28 15.57
N MET A 106 7.69 -2.77 14.35
CA MET A 106 8.56 -3.91 14.09
C MET A 106 10.06 -3.60 14.11
N GLY A 107 10.45 -2.31 14.18
CA GLY A 107 11.85 -1.89 14.18
C GLY A 107 12.56 -1.99 12.81
N LEU A 108 11.82 -1.97 11.69
CA LEU A 108 12.40 -2.06 10.33
C LEU A 108 13.26 -0.84 9.95
N TYR A 109 13.00 0.31 10.57
CA TYR A 109 13.64 1.59 10.27
C TYR A 109 14.67 1.96 11.34
N ASP A 110 15.66 1.10 11.52
CA ASP A 110 16.70 1.17 12.55
C ASP A 110 17.80 2.22 12.28
N THR A 111 17.81 2.85 11.11
CA THR A 111 18.74 3.95 10.79
C THR A 111 18.00 5.21 10.31
N PRO A 112 18.59 6.41 10.46
CA PRO A 112 18.01 7.66 9.96
C PRO A 112 17.69 7.64 8.46
N GLU A 113 18.52 6.97 7.65
CA GLU A 113 18.33 6.84 6.21
C GLU A 113 17.08 6.02 5.91
N LYS A 114 16.91 4.85 6.55
CA LYS A 114 15.72 4.01 6.38
C LYS A 114 14.46 4.72 6.83
N GLN A 115 14.55 5.48 7.93
CA GLN A 115 13.44 6.30 8.40
C GLN A 115 13.11 7.44 7.43
N MET A 116 14.11 8.05 6.80
CA MET A 116 13.93 9.02 5.73
C MET A 116 13.28 8.38 4.50
N GLY A 117 13.67 7.17 4.12
CA GLY A 117 13.04 6.42 3.03
C GLY A 117 11.55 6.16 3.25
N ARG A 118 11.19 5.70 4.45
CA ARG A 118 9.80 5.55 4.87
C ARG A 118 9.02 6.87 4.80
N LEU A 119 9.59 7.95 5.34
CA LEU A 119 8.97 9.28 5.32
C LEU A 119 8.80 9.82 3.89
N SER A 120 9.78 9.59 3.01
CA SER A 120 9.71 9.94 1.58
C SER A 120 8.52 9.25 0.91
N TYR A 121 8.35 7.95 1.15
CA TYR A 121 7.21 7.19 0.63
C TYR A 121 5.87 7.66 1.19
N GLU A 122 5.80 7.90 2.49
CA GLU A 122 4.58 8.41 3.13
C GLU A 122 4.19 9.79 2.59
N MET A 123 5.17 10.68 2.45
CA MET A 123 4.98 12.03 1.91
C MET A 123 4.48 12.00 0.46
N TRP A 124 5.04 11.13 -0.37
CA TRP A 124 4.55 10.95 -1.74
C TRP A 124 3.08 10.52 -1.78
N ARG A 125 2.67 9.52 -0.97
CA ARG A 125 1.26 9.10 -0.92
C ARG A 125 0.34 10.15 -0.29
N ALA A 126 0.85 11.02 0.59
CA ALA A 126 0.10 12.20 1.04
C ALA A 126 -0.09 13.22 -0.09
N CYS A 127 0.95 13.48 -0.89
CA CYS A 127 0.89 14.39 -2.03
C CYS A 127 -0.12 13.93 -3.10
N ARG A 128 -0.34 12.61 -3.26
CA ARG A 128 -1.39 12.07 -4.13
C ARG A 128 -2.78 12.63 -3.82
N LEU A 129 -3.13 12.81 -2.54
CA LEU A 129 -4.41 13.40 -2.15
C LEU A 129 -4.57 14.83 -2.68
N VAL A 130 -3.49 15.62 -2.60
CA VAL A 130 -3.48 17.01 -3.04
C VAL A 130 -3.48 17.10 -4.55
N VAL A 131 -2.66 16.32 -5.24
CA VAL A 131 -2.51 16.41 -6.69
C VAL A 131 -3.74 15.89 -7.42
N ASP A 132 -4.27 14.72 -7.02
CA ASP A 132 -5.45 14.14 -7.67
C ASP A 132 -6.68 15.05 -7.50
N THR A 133 -6.96 15.54 -6.28
CA THR A 133 -8.05 16.51 -6.07
C THR A 133 -7.75 17.88 -6.66
N GLY A 134 -6.48 18.28 -6.72
CA GLY A 134 -6.00 19.49 -7.38
C GLY A 134 -6.41 19.51 -8.85
N ILE A 135 -6.06 18.45 -9.57
CA ILE A 135 -6.38 18.28 -11.00
C ILE A 135 -7.89 18.16 -11.20
N HIS A 136 -8.53 17.21 -10.50
CA HIS A 136 -9.90 16.78 -10.84
C HIS A 136 -11.01 17.59 -10.18
N SER A 137 -10.70 18.38 -9.15
CA SER A 137 -11.68 19.19 -8.42
C SER A 137 -11.30 20.67 -8.31
N LYS A 138 -10.01 21.00 -8.29
CA LYS A 138 -9.53 22.40 -8.14
C LYS A 138 -9.05 23.02 -9.45
N GLY A 139 -9.11 22.30 -10.56
CA GLY A 139 -8.76 22.80 -11.89
C GLY A 139 -7.26 23.04 -12.08
N TRP A 140 -6.40 22.31 -11.36
CA TRP A 140 -4.95 22.43 -11.54
C TRP A 140 -4.53 21.95 -12.93
N THR A 141 -3.58 22.66 -13.53
CA THR A 141 -2.88 22.19 -14.72
C THR A 141 -1.85 21.13 -14.36
N LYS A 142 -1.38 20.37 -15.36
CA LYS A 142 -0.28 19.40 -15.18
C LYS A 142 0.96 20.08 -14.58
N GLU A 143 1.29 21.28 -15.02
CA GLU A 143 2.48 22.02 -14.57
C GLU A 143 2.37 22.38 -13.09
N GLN A 144 1.18 22.77 -12.62
CA GLN A 144 0.94 23.04 -11.19
C GLN A 144 1.08 21.77 -10.36
N ALA A 145 0.53 20.65 -10.83
CA ALA A 145 0.68 19.34 -10.18
C ALA A 145 2.14 18.88 -10.10
N VAL A 146 2.89 18.97 -11.21
CA VAL A 146 4.32 18.64 -11.26
C VAL A 146 5.12 19.54 -10.33
N LYS A 147 4.87 20.86 -10.36
CA LYS A 147 5.55 21.81 -9.48
C LYS A 147 5.29 21.48 -8.00
N PHE A 148 4.05 21.21 -7.64
CA PHE A 148 3.71 20.82 -6.27
C PHE A 148 4.49 19.58 -5.82
N MET A 149 4.56 18.55 -6.65
CA MET A 149 5.29 17.31 -6.35
C MET A 149 6.80 17.54 -6.21
N LEU A 150 7.40 18.39 -7.06
CA LEU A 150 8.82 18.76 -6.98
C LEU A 150 9.14 19.49 -5.66
N ASP A 151 8.24 20.34 -5.19
CA ASP A 151 8.45 21.12 -3.97
C ASP A 151 8.25 20.28 -2.68
N ASN A 152 7.52 19.17 -2.76
CA ASN A 152 7.04 18.44 -1.56
C ASN A 152 7.49 16.98 -1.48
N THR A 153 8.20 16.45 -2.47
CA THR A 153 8.66 15.05 -2.46
C THR A 153 10.14 14.94 -2.79
N ALA A 154 10.77 13.82 -2.40
CA ALA A 154 12.14 13.50 -2.78
C ALA A 154 12.23 12.72 -4.11
N LEU A 155 11.14 12.66 -4.88
CA LEU A 155 11.08 11.90 -6.13
C LEU A 155 11.86 12.59 -7.24
N SER A 156 12.36 11.79 -8.19
CA SER A 156 12.96 12.33 -9.40
C SER A 156 11.91 13.02 -10.28
N ALA A 157 12.33 14.03 -11.05
CA ALA A 157 11.44 14.71 -12.00
C ALA A 157 10.80 13.75 -13.02
N ALA A 158 11.53 12.71 -13.43
CA ALA A 158 11.00 11.67 -14.32
C ALA A 158 9.89 10.84 -13.66
N ASN A 159 10.05 10.46 -12.39
CA ASN A 159 8.99 9.76 -11.66
C ASN A 159 7.78 10.66 -11.43
N ILE A 160 8.00 11.94 -11.11
CA ILE A 160 6.92 12.90 -10.92
C ILE A 160 6.11 13.08 -12.19
N ASP A 161 6.75 13.25 -13.36
CA ASP A 161 6.02 13.42 -14.62
C ASP A 161 5.17 12.18 -14.93
N ALA A 162 5.74 10.98 -14.80
CA ALA A 162 5.02 9.72 -15.00
C ALA A 162 3.82 9.58 -14.07
N GLU A 163 4.00 9.86 -12.77
CA GLU A 163 2.93 9.76 -11.79
C GLU A 163 1.83 10.80 -12.02
N VAL A 164 2.18 12.05 -12.35
CA VAL A 164 1.16 13.07 -12.65
C VAL A 164 0.37 12.69 -13.89
N ASN A 165 1.01 12.16 -14.95
CA ASN A 165 0.30 11.63 -16.12
C ASN A 165 -0.67 10.50 -15.71
N ARG A 166 -0.23 9.60 -14.84
CA ARG A 166 -1.08 8.52 -14.31
C ARG A 166 -2.29 9.06 -13.54
N TYR A 167 -2.12 10.08 -12.71
CA TYR A 167 -3.22 10.70 -11.96
C TYR A 167 -4.23 11.37 -12.88
N ILE A 168 -3.77 12.00 -13.97
CA ILE A 168 -4.64 12.57 -15.01
C ILE A 168 -5.48 11.47 -15.68
N SER A 169 -4.84 10.35 -16.04
CA SER A 169 -5.50 9.26 -16.77
C SER A 169 -6.38 8.35 -15.90
N TRP A 170 -6.20 8.34 -14.58
CA TRP A 170 -6.96 7.48 -13.68
C TRP A 170 -7.45 8.24 -12.43
N PRO A 171 -8.52 9.05 -12.58
CA PRO A 171 -9.02 9.91 -11.50
C PRO A 171 -9.42 9.11 -10.26
N GLY A 172 -8.98 9.56 -9.08
CA GLY A 172 -9.41 9.03 -7.78
C GLY A 172 -8.71 7.75 -7.32
N GLN A 173 -8.03 7.01 -8.20
CA GLN A 173 -7.30 5.80 -7.81
C GLN A 173 -6.20 6.11 -6.78
N ALA A 174 -5.49 7.21 -6.98
CA ALA A 174 -4.38 7.64 -6.13
C ALA A 174 -4.83 8.02 -4.71
N LEU A 175 -6.11 8.33 -4.52
CA LEU A 175 -6.69 8.66 -3.21
C LEU A 175 -6.81 7.43 -2.30
N GLY A 176 -7.01 6.25 -2.88
CA GLY A 176 -7.27 5.01 -2.13
C GLY A 176 -6.18 4.67 -1.12
N TYR A 177 -4.92 4.91 -1.47
CA TYR A 177 -3.75 4.64 -0.63
C TYR A 177 -3.88 5.30 0.75
N LYS A 178 -3.82 6.63 0.80
CA LYS A 178 -3.74 7.34 2.08
C LYS A 178 -5.08 7.36 2.82
N LEU A 179 -6.22 7.39 2.10
CA LEU A 179 -7.54 7.27 2.73
C LEU A 179 -7.71 5.92 3.42
N GLY A 180 -7.31 4.84 2.75
CA GLY A 180 -7.35 3.49 3.32
C GLY A 180 -6.46 3.34 4.55
N GLU A 181 -5.21 3.82 4.49
CA GLU A 181 -4.29 3.78 5.63
C GLU A 181 -4.86 4.55 6.83
N LEU A 182 -5.29 5.79 6.60
CA LEU A 182 -5.86 6.63 7.65
C LEU A 182 -7.07 5.96 8.28
N LYS A 183 -7.90 5.30 7.47
CA LYS A 183 -9.07 4.56 7.97
C LYS A 183 -8.69 3.38 8.85
N ILE A 184 -7.73 2.56 8.44
CA ILE A 184 -7.26 1.41 9.24
C ILE A 184 -6.64 1.90 10.56
N ARG A 185 -5.87 3.00 10.52
CA ARG A 185 -5.28 3.61 11.73
C ARG A 185 -6.34 4.19 12.67
N GLU A 186 -7.37 4.83 12.12
CA GLU A 186 -8.54 5.29 12.88
C GLU A 186 -9.21 4.11 13.61
N LEU A 187 -9.50 3.03 12.87
CA LEU A 187 -10.12 1.82 13.41
C LEU A 187 -9.29 1.15 14.49
N ARG A 188 -7.96 1.07 14.29
CA ARG A 188 -7.04 0.57 15.32
C ARG A 188 -7.14 1.39 16.60
N LYS A 189 -7.03 2.72 16.49
CA LYS A 189 -7.12 3.63 17.64
C LYS A 189 -8.47 3.50 18.36
N HIS A 190 -9.54 3.33 17.59
CA HIS A 190 -10.87 3.10 18.13
C HIS A 190 -10.91 1.79 18.95
N ALA A 191 -10.41 0.69 18.39
CA ALA A 191 -10.31 -0.60 19.07
C ALA A 191 -9.43 -0.56 20.33
N GLU A 192 -8.25 0.06 20.25
CA GLU A 192 -7.34 0.26 21.40
C GLU A 192 -8.07 0.99 22.54
N THR A 193 -8.84 2.03 22.20
CA THR A 193 -9.62 2.81 23.18
C THR A 193 -10.78 2.00 23.76
N ALA A 194 -11.47 1.22 22.92
CA ALA A 194 -12.67 0.48 23.29
C ALA A 194 -12.37 -0.78 24.13
N LEU A 195 -11.27 -1.47 23.84
CA LEU A 195 -10.87 -2.72 24.49
C LEU A 195 -9.84 -2.51 25.61
N ARG A 196 -9.07 -1.42 25.58
CA ARG A 196 -8.08 -1.05 26.60
C ARG A 196 -7.13 -2.22 26.92
N PRO A 197 -6.98 -2.77 28.15
CA PRO A 197 -6.01 -3.85 28.36
C PRO A 197 -6.43 -5.16 27.71
N LYS A 198 -7.69 -5.29 27.22
CA LYS A 198 -8.14 -6.43 26.43
C LYS A 198 -7.77 -6.29 24.94
N PHE A 199 -7.23 -5.15 24.50
CA PHE A 199 -6.84 -4.98 23.10
C PHE A 199 -5.68 -5.91 22.76
N ASP A 200 -5.87 -6.74 21.74
CA ASP A 200 -4.81 -7.55 21.13
C ASP A 200 -4.59 -7.09 19.68
N LEU A 201 -3.36 -6.67 19.39
CA LEU A 201 -2.98 -6.20 18.06
C LEU A 201 -3.10 -7.31 17.01
N LYS A 202 -2.79 -8.57 17.39
CA LYS A 202 -2.92 -9.72 16.48
C LYS A 202 -4.38 -9.98 16.14
N GLY A 203 -5.25 -10.02 17.16
CA GLY A 203 -6.70 -10.11 16.96
C GLY A 203 -7.27 -8.97 16.10
N PHE A 204 -6.77 -7.74 16.25
CA PHE A 204 -7.17 -6.63 15.35
C PHE A 204 -6.75 -6.89 13.90
N HIS A 205 -5.50 -7.31 13.66
CA HIS A 205 -5.04 -7.62 12.30
C HIS A 205 -5.84 -8.76 11.68
N ASP A 206 -6.11 -9.83 12.44
CA ASP A 206 -6.95 -10.95 12.01
C ASP A 206 -8.36 -10.47 11.62
N ALA A 207 -8.94 -9.53 12.39
CA ALA A 207 -10.24 -8.95 12.08
C ALA A 207 -10.22 -8.10 10.80
N VAL A 208 -9.12 -7.38 10.52
CA VAL A 208 -8.99 -6.54 9.31
C VAL A 208 -8.85 -7.40 8.04
N VAL A 209 -7.94 -8.38 8.03
CA VAL A 209 -7.62 -9.14 6.79
C VAL A 209 -8.35 -10.47 6.68
N GLY A 210 -8.96 -10.97 7.76
CA GLY A 210 -9.56 -12.31 7.83
C GLY A 210 -10.80 -12.51 6.95
N GLN A 211 -11.38 -11.45 6.39
CA GLN A 211 -12.46 -11.54 5.40
C GLN A 211 -12.00 -11.21 3.98
N GLY A 212 -10.70 -10.98 3.77
CA GLY A 212 -10.17 -10.49 2.50
C GLY A 212 -10.57 -9.04 2.25
N ALA A 213 -10.22 -8.52 1.07
CA ALA A 213 -10.51 -7.13 0.74
C ALA A 213 -12.03 -6.85 0.70
N VAL A 214 -12.43 -5.79 1.39
CA VAL A 214 -13.81 -5.29 1.44
C VAL A 214 -13.84 -3.76 1.27
N PRO A 215 -14.98 -3.17 0.90
CA PRO A 215 -15.19 -1.72 1.00
C PRO A 215 -14.90 -1.20 2.43
N LEU A 216 -14.45 0.05 2.56
CA LEU A 216 -14.03 0.61 3.86
C LEU A 216 -15.18 0.73 4.87
N ASP A 217 -16.41 0.99 4.41
CA ASP A 217 -17.63 0.99 5.22
C ASP A 217 -18.00 -0.41 5.73
N ILE A 218 -17.70 -1.45 4.96
CA ILE A 218 -17.84 -2.84 5.43
C ILE A 218 -16.74 -3.18 6.43
N LEU A 219 -15.52 -2.66 6.25
CA LEU A 219 -14.44 -2.81 7.22
C LEU A 219 -14.80 -2.17 8.57
N ASP A 220 -15.45 -1.00 8.58
CA ASP A 220 -15.99 -0.39 9.80
C ASP A 220 -16.90 -1.37 10.58
N VAL A 221 -17.90 -1.93 9.89
CA VAL A 221 -18.84 -2.89 10.49
C VAL A 221 -18.14 -4.13 11.03
N GLN A 222 -17.12 -4.63 10.31
CA GLN A 222 -16.34 -5.79 10.74
C GLN A 222 -15.58 -5.52 12.05
N ILE A 223 -14.92 -4.37 12.15
CA ILE A 223 -14.16 -4.01 13.35
C ILE A 223 -15.08 -3.74 14.54
N GLU A 224 -16.22 -3.05 14.34
CA GLU A 224 -17.21 -2.86 15.40
C GLU A 224 -17.76 -4.20 15.94
N SER A 225 -18.08 -5.12 15.03
CA SER A 225 -18.53 -6.47 15.38
C SER A 225 -17.47 -7.25 16.16
N TRP A 226 -16.20 -7.18 15.73
CA TRP A 226 -15.09 -7.80 16.43
C TRP A 226 -14.91 -7.22 17.84
N ILE A 227 -14.90 -5.89 18.00
CA ILE A 227 -14.82 -5.21 19.31
C ILE A 227 -15.96 -5.66 20.23
N ALA A 228 -17.19 -5.73 19.72
CA ALA A 228 -18.34 -6.20 20.51
C ALA A 228 -18.14 -7.66 20.98
N SER A 229 -17.60 -8.51 20.11
CA SER A 229 -17.30 -9.90 20.46
C SER A 229 -16.21 -10.02 21.55
N GLU A 230 -15.13 -9.23 21.46
CA GLU A 230 -14.04 -9.24 22.46
C GLU A 230 -14.51 -8.72 23.82
N LYS A 231 -15.43 -7.76 23.83
CA LYS A 231 -16.05 -7.28 25.09
C LYS A 231 -16.90 -8.37 25.75
N ALA A 232 -17.62 -9.17 24.96
CA ALA A 232 -18.50 -10.24 25.47
C ALA A 232 -17.74 -11.49 25.96
N LYS A 233 -16.47 -11.68 25.58
CA LYS A 233 -15.64 -12.82 26.00
C LYS A 233 -15.19 -12.79 27.47
N GLY A 234 -15.53 -11.75 28.24
CA GLY A 234 -15.11 -11.65 29.65
C GLY A 234 -16.18 -11.06 30.56
#